data_AF-A0A0W7X3F0-F1
#
_entry.id   AF-A0A0W7X3F0-F1
#
_cell.length_a   1.000
_cell.length_b   1.000
_cell.length_c   1.000
_cell.angle_alpha   90.00
_cell.angle_beta   90.00
_cell.angle_gamma   90.00
#
_symmetry.space_group_name_H-M   'P 1'
#
loop_
_entity.id
_entity.type
_entity.pdbx_description
1 polymer ?
#
loop_
_entity_poly.entity_id
_entity_poly.type
_entity_poly.pdbx_seq_one_letter_code
_entity_poly.pdbx_strand_id
1 'polypeptide(L)'
;MGRRNGVVRESGELVQIDMLPGFEDEQPAKKPVRYSWRGRHVNVSKEMGAAVWRKDSGYDRNDRDVLGFYIFNSGEKAARLEMTFDQIGQELGMNPRAVSKSVKKLHAGGFLLEAGTMAKVTLYRLNGRFGYDGPAEEQVKAVADMRHPVIPAPEPEPAKSRPSKEVK
;
A
#
# COMPACT_ATOMS: atom_id res chain seq x y z
N MET A 1 9.90 34.79 21.99
CA MET A 1 11.28 34.62 22.50
C MET A 1 12.11 35.81 22.04
N GLY A 2 12.56 36.66 22.97
CA GLY A 2 13.42 37.81 22.66
C GLY A 2 14.87 37.36 22.57
N ARG A 3 15.54 37.66 21.45
CA ARG A 3 16.98 37.38 21.27
C ARG A 3 17.79 38.25 22.22
N ARG A 4 18.69 37.64 23.00
CA ARG A 4 19.65 38.36 23.85
C ARG A 4 20.99 38.39 23.14
N ASN A 5 21.50 39.59 22.86
CA ASN A 5 22.81 39.78 22.26
C ASN A 5 23.82 40.12 23.35
N GLY A 6 25.02 39.53 23.28
CA GLY A 6 26.15 39.84 24.15
C GLY A 6 27.30 40.42 23.33
N VAL A 7 28.14 41.24 23.95
CA VAL A 7 29.33 41.83 23.30
C VAL A 7 30.57 41.25 23.94
N VAL A 8 31.46 40.65 23.15
CA VAL A 8 32.78 40.21 23.62
C VAL A 8 33.66 41.44 23.76
N ARG A 9 34.03 41.78 25.00
CA ARG A 9 34.70 43.06 25.33
C ARG A 9 36.11 43.20 24.73
N GLU A 10 36.75 42.11 24.36
CA GLU A 10 38.12 42.09 23.84
C GLU A 10 38.21 42.31 22.32
N SER A 11 37.24 41.79 21.55
CA SER A 11 37.20 41.94 20.08
C SER A 11 36.16 42.95 19.59
N GLY A 12 35.22 43.37 20.45
CA GLY A 12 34.11 44.25 20.06
C GLY A 12 33.04 43.58 19.20
N GLU A 13 33.15 42.27 18.96
CA GLU A 13 32.19 41.53 18.15
C GLU A 13 30.88 41.28 18.91
N LEU A 14 29.76 41.54 18.22
CA LEU A 14 28.42 41.20 18.67
C LEU A 14 28.21 39.70 18.43
N VAL A 15 28.17 38.92 19.51
CA VAL A 15 27.96 37.47 19.44
C VAL A 15 26.58 37.14 19.98
N GLN A 16 25.82 36.36 19.21
CA GLN A 16 24.57 35.80 19.69
C GLN A 16 24.90 34.77 20.79
N ILE A 17 24.42 35.03 22.01
CA ILE A 17 24.80 34.28 23.22
C ILE A 17 24.48 32.78 23.08
N ASP A 18 23.44 32.44 22.31
CA ASP A 18 23.00 31.06 22.04
C ASP A 18 24.01 30.21 21.24
N MET A 19 25.11 30.78 20.76
CA MET A 19 26.16 30.07 20.00
C MET A 19 27.45 29.83 20.80
N LEU A 20 27.49 30.20 22.09
CA LEU A 20 28.65 29.94 22.95
C LEU A 20 28.59 28.52 23.54
N PRO A 21 29.70 27.75 23.52
CA PRO A 21 29.73 26.42 24.13
C PRO A 21 29.43 26.52 25.63
N GLY A 22 28.40 25.80 26.09
CA GLY A 22 27.89 25.84 27.47
C GLY A 22 26.60 26.65 27.69
N PHE A 23 26.09 27.34 26.66
CA PHE A 23 24.78 28.04 26.66
C PHE A 23 23.79 27.41 25.66
N GLU A 24 24.04 26.17 25.25
CA GLU A 24 23.09 25.40 24.46
C GLU A 24 21.88 25.09 25.33
N ASP A 25 20.77 25.78 25.12
CA ASP A 25 19.47 25.31 25.61
C ASP A 25 19.32 23.86 25.08
N GLU A 26 19.00 22.90 25.97
CA GLU A 26 18.62 21.55 25.56
C GLU A 26 17.59 21.68 24.45
N GLN A 27 18.00 21.43 23.19
CA GLN A 27 17.05 21.50 22.09
C GLN A 27 15.96 20.49 22.43
N PRO A 28 14.70 20.91 22.66
CA PRO A 28 13.65 19.95 22.92
C PRO A 28 13.66 19.04 21.71
N ALA A 29 13.93 17.74 21.93
CA ALA A 29 14.11 16.74 20.88
C ALA A 29 13.06 17.03 19.81
N LYS A 30 13.49 17.53 18.64
CA LYS A 30 12.57 18.03 17.61
C LYS A 30 11.61 16.89 17.34
N LYS A 31 10.38 16.99 17.86
CA LYS A 31 9.36 15.98 17.60
C LYS A 31 9.30 15.89 16.08
N PRO A 32 9.49 14.69 15.49
CA PRO A 32 9.50 14.57 14.04
C PRO A 32 8.22 15.23 13.55
N VAL A 33 8.37 16.25 12.70
CA VAL A 33 7.23 16.96 12.13
C VAL A 33 6.46 15.90 11.35
N ARG A 34 5.36 15.42 11.92
CA ARG A 34 4.43 14.54 11.22
C ARG A 34 3.74 15.43 10.20
N TYR A 35 4.24 15.42 8.97
CA TYR A 35 3.48 15.84 7.81
C TYR A 35 2.31 14.84 7.63
N SER A 36 1.28 14.93 8.47
CA SER A 36 0.00 14.32 8.13
C SER A 36 -0.62 15.23 7.08
N TRP A 37 -0.42 14.88 5.82
CA TRP A 37 -1.13 15.52 4.73
C TRP A 37 -2.63 15.31 4.97
N ARG A 38 -3.34 16.39 5.31
CA ARG A 38 -4.76 16.34 5.70
C ARG A 38 -5.72 16.21 4.51
N GLY A 39 -5.21 16.15 3.28
CA GLY A 39 -5.99 15.98 2.06
C GLY A 39 -6.04 14.52 1.57
N ARG A 40 -6.96 14.25 0.63
CA ARG A 40 -6.97 12.99 -0.14
C ARG A 40 -5.63 12.85 -0.86
N HIS A 41 -5.06 11.66 -0.79
CA HIS A 41 -3.87 11.28 -1.54
C HIS A 41 -3.88 9.78 -1.77
N VAL A 42 -3.20 9.35 -2.82
CA VAL A 42 -3.06 7.94 -3.16
C VAL A 42 -1.66 7.50 -2.80
N ASN A 43 -1.55 6.56 -1.87
CA ASN A 43 -0.30 5.91 -1.52
C ASN A 43 -0.26 4.55 -2.21
N VAL A 44 0.86 4.23 -2.86
CA VAL A 44 1.17 2.89 -3.36
C VAL A 44 2.61 2.58 -3.00
N SER A 45 2.87 1.40 -2.47
CA SER A 45 4.24 0.96 -2.13
C SER A 45 5.07 0.78 -3.39
N LYS A 46 6.00 1.70 -3.63
CA LYS A 46 6.95 1.62 -4.77
C LYS A 46 7.87 0.41 -4.65
N GLU A 47 8.30 0.07 -3.44
CA GLU A 47 9.17 -1.07 -3.18
C GLU A 47 8.47 -2.37 -3.56
N MET A 48 7.25 -2.59 -3.05
CA MET A 48 6.48 -3.79 -3.38
C MET A 48 6.07 -3.80 -4.84
N GLY A 49 5.67 -2.64 -5.38
CA GLY A 49 5.37 -2.48 -6.79
C GLY A 49 6.54 -2.95 -7.66
N ALA A 50 7.74 -2.42 -7.43
CA ALA A 50 8.96 -2.83 -8.14
C ALA A 50 9.29 -4.32 -7.95
N ALA A 51 9.07 -4.86 -6.75
CA ALA A 51 9.32 -6.26 -6.46
C ALA A 51 8.39 -7.21 -7.24
N VAL A 52 7.13 -6.83 -7.51
CA VAL A 52 6.22 -7.60 -8.38
C VAL A 52 6.76 -7.72 -9.81
N TRP A 53 7.49 -6.71 -10.30
CA TRP A 53 8.06 -6.71 -11.66
C TRP A 53 9.30 -7.60 -11.82
N ARG A 54 9.94 -8.02 -10.73
CA ARG A 54 11.15 -8.86 -10.79
C ARG A 54 10.84 -10.23 -11.40
N LYS A 55 11.87 -10.88 -11.94
CA LYS A 55 11.74 -12.20 -12.61
C LYS A 55 11.38 -13.31 -11.62
N ASP A 56 11.88 -13.20 -10.39
CA ASP A 56 11.69 -14.15 -9.28
C ASP A 56 10.47 -13.85 -8.42
N SER A 57 9.66 -12.84 -8.76
CA SER A 57 8.49 -12.44 -7.97
C SER A 57 7.39 -13.49 -7.95
N GLY A 58 7.43 -14.44 -8.89
CA GLY A 58 6.37 -15.40 -9.11
C GLY A 58 5.13 -14.81 -9.79
N TYR A 59 5.07 -13.51 -10.07
CA TYR A 59 3.96 -12.83 -10.77
C TYR A 59 4.27 -12.63 -12.25
N ASP A 60 3.37 -13.08 -13.11
CA ASP A 60 3.50 -12.95 -14.56
C ASP A 60 2.95 -11.61 -15.08
N ARG A 61 2.95 -11.43 -16.40
CA ARG A 61 2.43 -10.21 -17.05
C ARG A 61 0.95 -9.99 -16.77
N ASN A 62 0.14 -11.04 -16.84
CA ASN A 62 -1.30 -10.96 -16.60
C ASN A 62 -1.59 -10.53 -15.16
N ASP A 63 -0.84 -11.09 -14.20
CA ASP A 63 -0.95 -10.71 -12.80
C ASP A 63 -0.65 -9.21 -12.59
N ARG A 64 0.35 -8.68 -13.29
CA ARG A 64 0.75 -7.26 -13.22
C ARG A 64 -0.30 -6.35 -13.85
N ASP A 65 -0.84 -6.74 -15.00
CA ASP A 65 -1.86 -5.96 -15.70
C ASP A 65 -3.16 -5.91 -14.87
N VAL A 66 -3.56 -7.05 -14.29
CA VAL A 66 -4.70 -7.11 -13.36
C VAL A 66 -4.44 -6.31 -12.09
N LEU A 67 -3.25 -6.41 -11.48
CA LEU A 67 -2.91 -5.61 -10.31
C LEU A 67 -2.93 -4.10 -10.62
N GLY A 68 -2.38 -3.70 -11.76
CA GLY A 68 -2.44 -2.34 -12.29
C GLY A 68 -3.88 -1.87 -12.44
N PHE A 69 -4.76 -2.70 -12.99
CA PHE A 69 -6.17 -2.39 -13.12
C PHE A 69 -6.81 -2.06 -11.76
N TYR A 70 -6.58 -2.89 -10.73
CA TYR A 70 -7.09 -2.61 -9.38
C TYR A 70 -6.49 -1.35 -8.75
N ILE A 71 -5.22 -1.04 -8.99
CA ILE A 71 -4.57 0.18 -8.47
C ILE A 71 -5.28 1.44 -9.00
N PHE A 72 -5.60 1.47 -10.29
CA PHE A 72 -6.11 2.69 -10.94
C PHE A 72 -7.65 2.77 -11.01
N ASN A 73 -8.36 1.67 -10.78
CA ASN A 73 -9.83 1.63 -10.89
C ASN A 73 -10.56 1.34 -9.56
N SER A 74 -9.83 1.06 -8.46
CA SER A 74 -10.48 0.97 -7.15
C SER A 74 -10.94 2.36 -6.68
N GLY A 75 -12.12 2.44 -6.08
CA GLY A 75 -12.64 3.69 -5.52
C GLY A 75 -11.91 4.12 -4.24
N GLU A 76 -12.31 5.27 -3.70
CA GLU A 76 -11.74 5.86 -2.48
C GLU A 76 -11.75 4.88 -1.29
N LYS A 77 -10.82 5.07 -0.36
CA LYS A 77 -10.70 4.32 0.91
C LYS A 77 -10.58 2.81 0.73
N ALA A 78 -9.94 2.38 -0.36
CA ALA A 78 -9.85 0.99 -0.77
C ALA A 78 -11.24 0.35 -0.94
N ALA A 79 -12.16 1.07 -1.59
CA ALA A 79 -13.45 0.53 -1.98
C ALA A 79 -13.27 -0.70 -2.89
N ARG A 80 -14.24 -1.61 -2.83
CA ARG A 80 -14.29 -2.75 -3.73
C ARG A 80 -14.50 -2.29 -5.16
N LEU A 81 -13.90 -3.00 -6.10
CA LEU A 81 -14.17 -2.81 -7.50
C LEU A 81 -15.48 -3.53 -7.84
N GLU A 82 -16.49 -2.79 -8.28
CA GLU A 82 -17.82 -3.32 -8.62
C GLU A 82 -17.87 -3.79 -10.09
N MET A 83 -16.89 -4.60 -10.49
CA MET A 83 -16.81 -5.19 -11.82
C MET A 83 -16.64 -6.71 -11.75
N THR A 84 -17.28 -7.43 -12.66
CA THR A 84 -17.07 -8.87 -12.82
C THR A 84 -15.75 -9.16 -13.53
N PHE A 85 -15.25 -10.40 -13.43
CA PHE A 85 -14.06 -10.81 -14.16
C PHE A 85 -14.23 -10.74 -15.69
N ASP A 86 -15.47 -10.87 -16.18
CA ASP A 86 -15.77 -10.71 -17.60
C ASP A 86 -15.57 -9.26 -18.05
N GLN A 87 -16.09 -8.31 -17.27
CA GLN A 87 -15.94 -6.87 -17.55
C GLN A 87 -14.48 -6.43 -17.47
N ILE A 88 -13.75 -6.86 -16.43
CA ILE A 88 -12.31 -6.58 -16.29
C ILE A 88 -11.54 -7.20 -17.47
N GLY A 89 -11.91 -8.42 -17.88
CA GLY A 89 -11.30 -9.08 -19.03
C GLY A 89 -11.52 -8.31 -20.33
N GLN A 90 -12.72 -7.75 -20.54
CA GLN A 90 -13.01 -6.91 -21.71
C GLN A 90 -12.14 -5.65 -21.74
N GLU A 91 -12.03 -4.93 -20.61
CA GLU A 91 -11.19 -3.72 -20.51
C GLU A 91 -9.69 -4.02 -20.74
N LEU A 92 -9.20 -5.14 -20.23
CA LEU A 92 -7.80 -5.53 -20.35
C LEU A 92 -7.48 -6.30 -21.65
N GLY A 93 -8.48 -6.64 -22.46
CA GLY A 93 -8.30 -7.53 -23.61
C GLY A 93 -7.86 -8.95 -23.23
N MET A 94 -8.29 -9.42 -22.07
CA MET A 94 -7.89 -10.70 -21.45
C MET A 94 -9.06 -11.68 -21.37
N ASN A 95 -8.75 -12.99 -21.40
CA ASN A 95 -9.74 -14.02 -21.10
C ASN A 95 -10.20 -13.90 -19.63
N PRO A 96 -11.52 -13.91 -19.34
CA PRO A 96 -12.02 -13.82 -17.97
C PRO A 96 -11.50 -14.89 -17.02
N ARG A 97 -11.18 -16.09 -17.53
CA ARG A 97 -10.53 -17.15 -16.74
C ARG A 97 -9.10 -16.78 -16.34
N ALA A 98 -8.37 -16.09 -17.20
CA ALA A 98 -7.03 -15.59 -16.90
C ALA A 98 -7.11 -14.50 -15.81
N VAL A 99 -8.07 -13.57 -15.93
CA VAL A 99 -8.37 -12.57 -14.88
C VAL A 99 -8.67 -13.25 -13.55
N SER A 100 -9.58 -14.23 -13.54
CA SER A 100 -9.92 -14.97 -12.31
C SER A 100 -8.71 -15.67 -11.68
N LYS A 101 -7.84 -16.28 -12.50
CA LYS A 101 -6.60 -16.92 -12.02
C LYS A 101 -5.65 -15.89 -11.39
N SER A 102 -5.44 -14.76 -12.05
CA SER A 102 -4.60 -13.67 -11.55
C SER A 102 -5.16 -13.06 -10.28
N VAL A 103 -6.47 -12.79 -10.21
CA VAL A 103 -7.14 -12.30 -8.99
C VAL A 103 -6.94 -13.25 -7.82
N LYS A 104 -7.12 -14.56 -8.01
CA LYS A 104 -6.89 -15.56 -6.95
C LYS A 104 -5.44 -15.57 -6.47
N LYS A 105 -4.48 -15.43 -7.38
CA LYS A 105 -3.05 -15.41 -7.06
C LYS A 105 -2.63 -14.12 -6.34
N LEU A 106 -3.13 -12.98 -6.79
CA LEU A 106 -2.95 -11.69 -6.11
C LEU A 106 -3.64 -11.67 -4.75
N HIS A 107 -4.81 -12.31 -4.64
CA HIS A 107 -5.47 -12.52 -3.36
C HIS A 107 -4.63 -13.40 -2.45
N ALA A 108 -4.13 -14.56 -2.91
CA ALA A 108 -3.27 -15.42 -2.10
C ALA A 108 -2.03 -14.67 -1.59
N GLY A 109 -1.37 -13.89 -2.46
CA GLY A 109 -0.23 -13.04 -2.10
C GLY A 109 -0.57 -11.76 -1.34
N GLY A 110 -1.83 -11.54 -0.96
CA GLY A 110 -2.22 -10.43 -0.11
C GLY A 110 -2.25 -9.06 -0.80
N PHE A 111 -2.17 -8.97 -2.12
CA PHE A 111 -2.34 -7.71 -2.85
C PHE A 111 -3.82 -7.31 -2.97
N LEU A 112 -4.70 -8.31 -3.04
CA LEU A 112 -6.15 -8.13 -3.07
C LEU A 112 -6.81 -8.78 -1.85
N LEU A 113 -7.88 -8.17 -1.37
CA LEU A 113 -8.70 -8.67 -0.28
C LEU A 113 -10.13 -8.87 -0.76
N GLU A 114 -10.79 -9.93 -0.30
CA GLU A 114 -12.22 -10.11 -0.54
C GLU A 114 -13.02 -8.99 0.13
N ALA A 115 -14.03 -8.49 -0.57
CA ALA A 115 -14.80 -7.31 -0.20
C ALA A 115 -16.30 -7.52 -0.40
N GLY A 116 -16.76 -8.70 -0.01
CA GLY A 116 -18.15 -9.14 -0.12
C GLY A 116 -18.47 -9.81 -1.45
N THR A 117 -19.76 -10.04 -1.67
CA THR A 117 -20.27 -10.74 -2.84
C THR A 117 -21.36 -9.91 -3.49
N MET A 118 -21.38 -9.89 -4.82
CA MET A 118 -22.49 -9.36 -5.61
C MET A 118 -23.15 -10.54 -6.35
N ALA A 119 -24.40 -10.82 -5.99
CA ALA A 119 -25.12 -12.04 -6.39
C ALA A 119 -24.34 -13.33 -6.05
N LYS A 120 -23.56 -13.86 -7.00
CA LYS A 120 -22.74 -15.08 -6.86
C LYS A 120 -21.26 -14.85 -7.15
N VAL A 121 -20.84 -13.60 -7.31
CA VAL A 121 -19.47 -13.23 -7.65
C VAL A 121 -18.81 -12.57 -6.45
N THR A 122 -17.67 -13.10 -6.02
CA THR A 122 -16.83 -12.47 -4.99
C THR A 122 -16.20 -11.21 -5.56
N LEU A 123 -16.41 -10.08 -4.88
CA LEU A 123 -15.77 -8.81 -5.21
C LEU A 123 -14.48 -8.67 -4.43
N TYR A 124 -13.53 -7.97 -5.02
CA TYR A 124 -12.21 -7.75 -4.44
C TYR A 124 -11.92 -6.26 -4.35
N ARG A 125 -11.07 -5.90 -3.39
CA ARG A 125 -10.53 -4.55 -3.21
C ARG A 125 -9.02 -4.61 -3.09
N LEU A 126 -8.37 -3.49 -3.40
CA LEU A 126 -6.94 -3.33 -3.18
C LEU A 126 -6.62 -3.44 -1.68
N ASN A 127 -5.54 -4.12 -1.33
CA ASN A 127 -5.07 -4.12 0.05
C ASN A 127 -4.48 -2.75 0.41
N GLY A 128 -5.03 -2.10 1.45
CA GLY A 128 -4.57 -0.81 1.94
C GLY A 128 -3.09 -0.75 2.34
N ARG A 129 -2.49 -1.90 2.71
CA ARG A 129 -1.04 -2.00 2.98
C ARG A 129 -0.20 -1.86 1.72
N PHE A 130 -0.75 -2.25 0.57
CA PHE A 130 -0.09 -2.10 -0.71
C PHE A 130 -0.41 -0.77 -1.36
N GLY A 131 -1.70 -0.40 -1.39
CA GLY A 131 -2.13 0.90 -1.86
C GLY A 131 -3.44 1.36 -1.23
N TYR A 132 -3.52 2.66 -0.91
CA TYR A 132 -4.65 3.27 -0.23
C TYR A 132 -4.93 4.66 -0.80
N ASP A 133 -6.20 4.92 -1.11
CA ASP A 133 -6.68 6.23 -1.55
C ASP A 133 -7.40 6.91 -0.39
N GLY A 134 -6.71 7.82 0.30
CA GLY A 134 -7.26 8.55 1.43
C GLY A 134 -6.21 9.13 2.37
N PRO A 135 -6.63 9.82 3.45
CA PRO A 135 -5.71 10.42 4.41
C PRO A 135 -4.82 9.38 5.12
N ALA A 136 -3.61 9.77 5.50
CA ALA A 136 -2.61 8.87 6.08
C ALA A 136 -3.05 8.33 7.45
N GLU A 137 -3.74 9.16 8.24
CA GLU A 137 -4.27 8.76 9.55
C GLU A 137 -5.38 7.71 9.42
N GLU A 138 -6.20 7.80 8.37
CA GLU A 138 -7.21 6.79 8.05
C GLU A 138 -6.55 5.51 7.52
N GLN A 139 -5.51 5.64 6.70
CA GLN A 139 -4.75 4.49 6.21
C GLN A 139 -4.19 3.68 7.38
N VAL A 140 -3.51 4.30 8.35
CA VAL A 140 -2.91 3.61 9.50
C VAL A 140 -3.95 2.78 10.25
N LYS A 141 -5.15 3.33 10.46
CA LYS A 141 -6.27 2.62 11.09
C LYS A 141 -6.81 1.50 10.21
N ALA A 142 -7.02 1.78 8.93
CA ALA A 142 -7.57 0.83 7.97
C ALA A 142 -6.66 -0.39 7.77
N VAL A 143 -5.35 -0.21 7.80
CA VAL A 143 -4.39 -1.27 7.51
C VAL A 143 -3.95 -2.10 8.71
N ALA A 144 -4.32 -1.70 9.93
CA ALA A 144 -3.84 -2.32 11.17
C ALA A 144 -3.99 -3.86 11.15
N ASP A 145 -5.20 -4.34 10.82
CA ASP A 145 -5.54 -5.76 10.84
C ASP A 145 -5.44 -6.44 9.47
N MET A 146 -4.96 -5.73 8.44
CA MET A 146 -4.83 -6.29 7.10
C MET A 146 -3.60 -7.19 7.01
N ARG A 147 -3.73 -8.32 6.29
CA ARG A 147 -2.58 -9.16 5.94
C ARG A 147 -1.55 -8.36 5.13
N HIS A 148 -0.27 -8.60 5.35
CA HIS A 148 0.78 -8.02 4.52
C HIS A 148 0.82 -8.68 3.14
N PRO A 149 0.98 -7.92 2.04
CA PRO A 149 1.28 -8.54 0.76
C PRO A 149 2.65 -9.22 0.80
N VAL A 150 2.80 -10.31 0.06
CA VAL A 150 3.98 -11.20 0.12
C VAL A 150 4.55 -11.39 -1.28
N ILE A 151 5.88 -11.39 -1.36
CA ILE A 151 6.66 -11.72 -2.56
C ILE A 151 7.78 -12.66 -2.10
N PRO A 152 8.05 -13.79 -2.78
CA PRO A 152 7.43 -14.25 -4.03
C PRO A 152 5.96 -14.68 -3.87
N ALA A 153 5.24 -14.78 -5.00
CA ALA A 153 3.86 -15.21 -5.03
C ALA A 153 3.70 -16.57 -4.33
N PRO A 154 2.72 -16.75 -3.43
CA PRO A 154 2.49 -18.03 -2.78
C PRO A 154 2.19 -19.13 -3.80
N GLU A 155 2.67 -20.34 -3.54
CA GLU A 155 2.30 -21.48 -4.37
C GLU A 155 0.78 -21.70 -4.33
N PRO A 156 0.15 -22.00 -5.48
CA PRO A 156 -1.28 -22.29 -5.49
C PRO A 156 -1.53 -23.55 -4.68
N GLU A 157 -2.43 -23.47 -3.68
CA GLU A 157 -2.87 -24.68 -2.98
C GLU A 157 -3.40 -25.70 -4.01
N PRO A 158 -2.98 -26.98 -3.94
CA PRO A 158 -3.47 -27.99 -4.87
C PRO A 158 -4.99 -28.08 -4.75
N ALA A 159 -5.67 -28.06 -5.88
CA ALA A 159 -7.13 -28.18 -5.91
C ALA A 159 -7.51 -29.46 -5.16
N LYS A 160 -8.31 -29.34 -4.08
CA LYS A 160 -8.88 -30.50 -3.39
C LYS A 160 -9.64 -31.31 -4.43
N SER A 161 -9.07 -32.43 -4.86
CA SER A 161 -9.72 -33.34 -5.80
C SER A 161 -11.04 -33.77 -5.16
N ARG A 162 -12.16 -33.52 -5.84
CA ARG A 162 -13.44 -34.10 -5.43
C ARG A 162 -13.26 -35.61 -5.31
N PRO A 163 -13.72 -36.26 -4.24
CA PRO A 163 -13.71 -37.72 -4.18
C PRO A 163 -14.50 -38.22 -5.38
N SER A 164 -13.85 -39.03 -6.21
CA SER A 164 -14.49 -39.73 -7.31
C SER A 164 -15.67 -40.51 -6.73
N LYS A 165 -16.89 -40.19 -7.18
CA LYS A 165 -18.05 -41.04 -6.87
C LYS A 165 -17.75 -42.42 -7.46
N GLU A 166 -17.54 -43.40 -6.59
CA GLU A 166 -17.60 -44.80 -6.99
C GLU A 166 -18.97 -45.06 -7.60
N VAL A 167 -18.96 -45.42 -8.88
CA VAL A 167 -20.14 -45.94 -9.57
C VAL A 167 -20.33 -47.36 -9.04
N LYS A 168 -21.39 -47.56 -8.25
CA LYS A 168 -21.90 -48.89 -7.92
C LYS A 168 -22.86 -49.35 -9.01
#